data_AF-A0A934YD91-F1
#
_entry.id   AF-A0A934YD91-F1
#
_cell.length_a   1.000
_cell.length_b   1.000
_cell.length_c   1.000
_cell.angle_alpha   90.00
_cell.angle_beta   90.00
_cell.angle_gamma   90.00
#
_symmetry.space_group_name_H-M   'P 1'
#
loop_
_entity.id
_entity.type
_entity.pdbx_description
1 polymer ?
#
loop_
_entity_poly.entity_id
_entity_poly.type
_entity_poly.pdbx_seq_one_letter_code
_entity_poly.pdbx_strand_id
1 'polypeptide(L)' 'MRGFLSPALRLNPTELQARFAGYSRGRRAKLAAVAQTTLIKADQWARGGSVDAPIADALSAAVTQPKPKKK' A
#
# COMPACT_ATOMS: atom_id res chain seq x y z
N MET A 1 -29.94 7.87 22.56
CA MET A 1 -29.48 8.43 21.28
C MET A 1 -28.61 7.39 20.59
N ARG A 2 -29.11 6.71 19.54
CA ARG A 2 -28.30 5.81 18.72
C ARG A 2 -27.37 6.69 17.87
N GLY A 3 -26.08 6.67 18.19
CA GLY A 3 -25.05 7.36 17.41
C GLY A 3 -25.20 7.00 15.93
N PHE A 4 -25.08 8.02 15.08
CA PHE A 4 -25.18 7.97 13.63
C PHE A 4 -24.33 6.80 13.09
N LEU A 5 -24.98 5.71 12.68
CA LEU A 5 -24.31 4.58 12.04
C LEU A 5 -23.93 5.00 10.63
N SER A 6 -22.75 5.61 10.48
CA SER A 6 -22.16 5.85 9.18
C SER A 6 -22.02 4.51 8.46
N PRO A 7 -22.47 4.39 7.20
CA PRO A 7 -22.30 3.16 6.45
C PRO A 7 -20.81 2.81 6.38
N ALA A 8 -20.46 1.57 6.76
CA ALA A 8 -19.11 1.06 6.64
C ALA A 8 -18.77 0.85 5.17
N LEU A 9 -18.34 1.91 4.49
CA LEU A 9 -17.84 1.84 3.13
C LEU A 9 -16.58 0.97 3.13
N ARG A 10 -16.68 -0.20 2.51
CA ARG A 10 -15.52 -1.08 2.32
C ARG A 10 -14.57 -0.40 1.34
N LEU A 11 -13.32 -0.23 1.76
CA LEU A 11 -12.26 0.25 0.89
C LEU A 11 -11.90 -0.89 -0.05
N ASN A 12 -12.23 -0.74 -1.33
CA ASN A 12 -11.82 -1.69 -2.36
C ASN A 12 -10.40 -1.33 -2.81
N PRO A 13 -9.41 -2.19 -2.56
CA PRO A 13 -8.04 -1.92 -2.97
C PRO A 13 -7.93 -1.95 -4.50
N THR A 14 -7.10 -1.07 -5.04
CA THR A 14 -6.74 -1.06 -6.46
C THR A 14 -5.91 -2.29 -6.81
N GLU A 15 -5.76 -2.60 -8.11
CA GLU A 15 -4.96 -3.74 -8.55
C GLU A 15 -3.50 -3.66 -8.05
N LEU A 16 -2.91 -2.45 -8.04
CA LEU A 16 -1.56 -2.24 -7.53
C LEU A 16 -1.44 -2.50 -6.02
N GLN A 17 -2.46 -2.09 -5.25
CA GLN A 17 -2.53 -2.36 -3.81
C GLN A 17 -2.69 -3.86 -3.54
N ALA A 18 -3.53 -4.55 -4.32
CA ALA A 18 -3.69 -6.00 -4.24
C ALA A 18 -2.38 -6.74 -4.61
N ARG A 19 -1.69 -6.31 -5.68
CA ARG A 19 -0.36 -6.83 -6.05
C ARG A 19 0.67 -6.61 -4.94
N PHE A 20 0.68 -5.43 -4.31
CA PHE A 20 1.56 -5.16 -3.18
C PHE A 20 1.26 -6.09 -2.00
N ALA A 21 -0.02 -6.26 -1.64
CA ALA A 21 -0.45 -7.12 -0.55
C ALA A 21 -0.05 -8.59 -0.76
N GLY A 22 -0.02 -9.05 -2.01
CA GLY A 22 0.42 -10.39 -2.39
C GLY A 22 1.93 -10.66 -2.22
N TYR A 23 2.76 -9.62 -2.00
CA TYR A 23 4.19 -9.83 -1.75
C TYR A 23 4.47 -10.35 -0.34
N SER A 24 5.55 -11.13 -0.22
CA SER A 24 6.08 -11.54 1.09
C SER A 24 6.41 -10.32 1.95
N ARG A 25 6.30 -10.46 3.27
CA ARG A 25 6.56 -9.37 4.23
C ARG A 25 7.92 -8.69 4.00
N GLY A 26 8.96 -9.48 3.72
CA GLY A 26 10.29 -8.93 3.44
C GLY A 26 10.36 -8.10 2.16
N ARG A 27 9.60 -8.45 1.12
CA ARG A 27 9.51 -7.64 -0.10
C ARG A 27 8.68 -6.37 0.15
N ARG A 28 7.57 -6.45 0.87
CA ARG A 28 6.78 -5.26 1.28
C ARG A 28 7.61 -4.28 2.11
N ALA A 29 8.41 -4.76 3.04
CA ALA A 29 9.32 -3.91 3.83
C ALA A 29 10.35 -3.19 2.96
N LYS A 30 10.92 -3.87 1.94
CA LYS A 30 11.84 -3.24 0.98
C LYS A 30 11.15 -2.18 0.12
N LEU A 31 9.94 -2.45 -0.35
CA LEU A 31 9.16 -1.48 -1.12
C LEU A 31 8.75 -0.26 -0.29
N ALA A 32 8.40 -0.46 0.98
CA ALA A 32 8.13 0.62 1.92
C ALA A 32 9.37 1.51 2.13
N ALA A 33 10.56 0.90 2.27
CA ALA A 33 11.82 1.64 2.39
C ALA A 33 12.14 2.45 1.12
N VAL A 34 11.92 1.90 -0.08
CA VAL A 34 12.06 2.62 -1.36
C VAL A 34 11.10 3.81 -1.42
N ALA A 35 9.87 3.64 -0.94
CA ALA A 35 8.87 4.70 -0.86
C ALA A 35 9.04 5.63 0.36
N GLN A 36 10.18 5.56 1.06
CA GLN A 36 10.52 6.39 2.23
C GLN A 36 9.42 6.41 3.32
N THR A 37 8.77 5.27 3.52
CA THR A 37 7.67 5.13 4.48
C THR A 37 7.85 3.90 5.37
N THR A 38 6.98 3.77 6.38
CA THR A 38 6.98 2.61 7.26
C THR A 38 6.16 1.46 6.66
N LEU A 39 6.50 0.22 7.05
CA LEU A 39 5.72 -0.96 6.64
C LEU A 39 4.24 -0.84 7.05
N ILE A 40 3.96 -0.19 8.18
CA ILE A 40 2.59 0.01 8.68
C ILE A 40 1.80 0.90 7.72
N LYS A 41 2.36 2.04 7.30
CA LYS A 41 1.71 2.93 6.33
C LYS A 41 1.55 2.24 4.97
N ALA A 42 2.53 1.47 4.54
CA ALA A 42 2.45 0.72 3.28
C ALA A 42 1.36 -0.37 3.32
N ASP A 43 1.21 -1.07 4.45
CA ASP A 43 0.15 -2.07 4.64
C ASP A 43 -1.24 -1.42 4.79
N GLN A 44 -1.32 -0.22 5.37
CA GLN A 44 -2.54 0.59 5.39
C GLN A 44 -2.97 0.97 3.97
N TRP A 45 -2.03 1.49 3.15
CA TRP A 45 -2.27 1.77 1.73
C TRP A 45 -2.70 0.52 0.95
N ALA A 46 -2.07 -0.62 1.19
CA ALA A 46 -2.40 -1.89 0.52
C ALA A 46 -3.85 -2.37 0.77
N ARG A 47 -4.46 -1.93 1.88
CA ARG A 47 -5.87 -2.21 2.24
C ARG A 47 -6.85 -1.18 1.66
N GLY A 48 -6.37 -0.26 0.82
CA GLY A 48 -7.15 0.89 0.34
C GLY A 48 -7.27 2.02 1.37
N GLY A 49 -6.51 1.97 2.46
CA GLY A 49 -6.49 2.98 3.51
C GLY A 49 -5.92 4.32 3.03
N SER A 50 -6.35 5.40 3.68
CA SER A 50 -5.82 6.75 3.42
C SER A 50 -4.36 6.83 3.87
N VAL A 51 -3.50 7.28 2.95
CA VAL A 51 -2.11 7.66 3.20
C VAL A 51 -1.82 8.94 2.41
N ASP A 52 -0.76 9.65 2.77
CA ASP A 52 -0.34 10.86 2.08
C ASP A 52 -0.11 10.57 0.58
N ALA A 53 -0.63 11.42 -0.31
CA ALA A 53 -0.50 11.29 -1.76
C ALA A 53 0.94 10.96 -2.24
N PRO A 54 2.01 11.65 -1.78
CA PRO A 54 3.37 11.33 -2.21
C PRO A 54 3.80 9.90 -1.82
N ILE A 55 3.30 9.36 -0.71
CA ILE A 55 3.58 7.99 -0.28
C ILE A 55 2.83 6.99 -1.18
N ALA A 56 1.58 7.28 -1.51
CA ALA A 56 0.77 6.44 -2.41
C ALA A 56 1.40 6.35 -3.81
N ASP A 57 1.89 7.47 -4.33
CA ASP A 57 2.56 7.53 -5.63
C ASP A 57 3.90 6.78 -5.60
N ALA A 58 4.70 6.99 -4.56
CA ALA A 58 5.97 6.28 -4.40
C ALA A 58 5.79 4.75 -4.25
N LEU A 59 4.75 4.31 -3.52
CA LEU A 59 4.41 2.89 -3.41
C LEU A 59 3.94 2.30 -4.74
N SER A 60 3.09 3.03 -5.48
CA SER A 60 2.65 2.63 -6.82
C SER A 60 3.84 2.47 -7.77
N ALA A 61 4.75 3.45 -7.78
CA ALA A 61 5.97 3.38 -8.57
C ALA A 61 6.84 2.17 -8.16
N ALA A 62 7.06 1.97 -6.86
CA ALA A 62 7.89 0.88 -6.35
C ALA A 62 7.33 -0.52 -6.71
N VAL A 63 6.02 -0.69 -6.78
CA VAL A 63 5.35 -1.94 -7.22
C VAL A 63 5.57 -2.19 -8.71
N THR A 64 5.52 -1.15 -9.54
CA THR A 64 5.73 -1.26 -10.99
C THR A 64 7.20 -1.43 -11.38
N GLN A 65 8.16 -1.09 -10.52
CA GLN A 65 9.57 -1.23 -10.87
C GLN A 65 9.96 -2.71 -11.01
N PRO A 66 10.52 -3.13 -12.17
CA PRO A 66 10.99 -4.49 -12.36
C PRO A 66 12.12 -4.78 -11.38
N LYS A 67 12.22 -6.04 -10.90
CA LYS A 67 13.39 -6.47 -10.13
C LYS A 67 14.63 -6.17 -10.97
N PRO A 68 15.66 -5.50 -10.42
CA PRO A 68 16.90 -5.30 -11.16
C PRO A 68 17.44 -6.68 -11.55
N LYS A 69 17.64 -6.89 -12.85
CA LYS A 69 18.22 -8.12 -13.40
C LYS A 69 19.62 -8.23 -12.79
N LYS A 70 19.89 -9.26 -11.99
CA LYS A 70 21.26 -9.56 -11.55
C LYS A 70 22.06 -9.90 -12.83
N LYS A 71 23.14 -9.15 -13.06
CA LYS A 71 24.19 -9.52 -14.02
C LYS A 71 24.98 -10.69 -13.47
#